data_AF-A0A7V9KBE9-F1
#
_entry.id   AF-A0A7V9KBE9-F1
#
_cell.length_a   1.000
_cell.length_b   1.000
_cell.length_c   1.000
_cell.angle_alpha   90.00
_cell.angle_beta   90.00
_cell.angle_gamma   90.00
#
_symmetry.space_group_name_H-M   'P 1'
#
loop_
_entity.id
_entity.type
_entity.pdbx_description
1 polymer ?
#
loop_
_entity_poly.entity_id
_entity_poly.type
_entity_poly.pdbx_seq_one_letter_code
_entity_poly.pdbx_strand_id
1 'polypeptide(L)'
;MSPTASTTRVDLHCHSTASQVSRLGVQRALGLPECATPPDEVHALAKRRGMDFVTLTDHDTIDGALELQAAHPDDTFISEELTVGFRGEPQAVHVLCFGITPEDHDWLQAHNDDVESAATYLDEREITCALAHPFYAVEAPLTPRHRRRLAELFPIWEVRNGSRARELNLPAAIYIDTHGGIGVGGTDDHAGVDIGRTFSETPSAHTPAEYLALVRAGQVQARGEQGSAAKWAHAAMALAVRALGRGDDEATAPDPGAVLRMVERVMSEGNARRGAIGADLGPADARALLRAWLASVGLGHLSGAELLDHLQADDFSHADLFRRARRFHERKLSAAVGRVLEEAAREEGADIGAAAFGLFD
;
A
#
# COMPACT_ATOMS: atom_id res chain seq x y z
N MET A 1 5.43 17.80 -34.06
CA MET A 1 5.14 16.88 -32.94
C MET A 1 4.06 15.94 -33.44
N SER A 2 4.36 14.64 -33.60
CA SER A 2 3.29 13.66 -33.85
C SER A 2 2.29 13.72 -32.69
N PRO A 3 0.98 13.66 -32.94
CA PRO A 3 0.02 13.58 -31.84
C PRO A 3 0.39 12.33 -31.02
N THR A 4 0.60 12.51 -29.72
CA THR A 4 0.75 11.38 -28.80
C THR A 4 -0.47 10.50 -29.01
N ALA A 5 -0.25 9.25 -29.40
CA ALA A 5 -1.34 8.28 -29.52
C ALA A 5 -2.10 8.27 -28.19
N SER A 6 -3.44 8.34 -28.25
CA SER A 6 -4.31 8.20 -27.08
C SER A 6 -3.97 6.88 -26.38
N THR A 7 -3.71 6.93 -25.08
CA THR A 7 -3.48 5.75 -24.23
C THR A 7 -4.60 5.62 -23.22
N THR A 8 -4.78 4.41 -22.68
CA THR A 8 -5.72 4.15 -21.58
C THR A 8 -4.94 3.70 -20.37
N ARG A 9 -5.23 4.27 -19.20
CA ARG A 9 -4.53 4.05 -17.94
C ARG A 9 -5.46 3.52 -16.87
N VAL A 10 -5.02 2.50 -16.14
CA VAL A 10 -5.75 1.93 -15.01
C VAL A 10 -4.76 1.56 -13.90
N ASP A 11 -5.09 1.94 -12.67
CA ASP A 11 -4.48 1.37 -11.49
C ASP A 11 -5.06 -0.01 -11.24
N LEU A 12 -4.31 -1.06 -11.57
CA LEU A 12 -4.78 -2.44 -11.54
C LEU A 12 -4.68 -3.09 -10.16
N HIS A 13 -4.21 -2.38 -9.14
CA HIS A 13 -4.07 -2.96 -7.82
C HIS A 13 -4.28 -1.88 -6.78
N CYS A 14 -5.46 -1.80 -6.19
CA CYS A 14 -5.74 -0.88 -5.10
C CYS A 14 -6.91 -1.37 -4.27
N HIS A 15 -6.92 -0.94 -3.00
CA HIS A 15 -7.80 -1.49 -1.98
C HIS A 15 -8.70 -0.41 -1.39
N SER A 16 -9.82 -0.84 -0.82
CA SER A 16 -10.81 0.01 -0.16
C SER A 16 -11.13 -0.49 1.24
N THR A 17 -12.04 0.21 1.93
CA THR A 17 -12.60 -0.23 3.21
C THR A 17 -13.30 -1.60 3.17
N ALA A 18 -13.57 -2.16 1.99
CA ALA A 18 -14.11 -3.51 1.87
C ALA A 18 -13.08 -4.60 2.20
N SER A 19 -11.78 -4.30 2.11
CA SER A 19 -10.70 -5.16 2.64
C SER A 19 -10.69 -5.12 4.17
N GLN A 20 -11.59 -5.87 4.80
CA GLN A 20 -11.84 -5.74 6.25
C GLN A 20 -10.88 -6.52 7.15
N VAL A 21 -10.13 -7.49 6.63
CA VAL A 21 -9.32 -8.38 7.47
C VAL A 21 -7.85 -7.96 7.46
N SER A 22 -7.49 -6.94 8.26
CA SER A 22 -6.08 -6.60 8.56
C SER A 22 -5.27 -7.86 8.84
N ARG A 23 -4.41 -8.30 7.91
CA ARG A 23 -3.59 -9.51 8.11
C ARG A 23 -2.31 -9.21 8.89
N LEU A 24 -1.88 -7.95 9.02
CA LEU A 24 -0.66 -7.61 9.78
C LEU A 24 -0.89 -7.55 11.30
N GLY A 25 -0.04 -8.26 12.07
CA GLY A 25 -0.17 -8.36 13.53
C GLY A 25 -0.13 -7.01 14.27
N VAL A 26 0.73 -6.08 13.83
CA VAL A 26 0.85 -4.75 14.43
C VAL A 26 -0.37 -3.85 14.15
N GLN A 27 -0.96 -3.92 12.95
CA GLN A 27 -2.16 -3.15 12.60
C GLN A 27 -3.34 -3.60 13.47
N ARG A 28 -3.52 -4.92 13.62
CA ARG A 28 -4.55 -5.48 14.52
C ARG A 28 -4.40 -5.02 15.96
N ALA A 29 -3.18 -5.04 16.51
CA ALA A 29 -2.94 -4.62 17.89
C ALA A 29 -3.25 -3.14 18.13
N LEU A 30 -3.08 -2.29 17.12
CA LEU A 30 -3.38 -0.85 17.18
C LEU A 30 -4.83 -0.51 16.79
N GLY A 31 -5.65 -1.51 16.43
CA GLY A 31 -7.01 -1.31 15.95
C GLY A 31 -7.08 -0.64 14.58
N LEU A 32 -6.02 -0.75 13.77
CA LEU A 32 -5.98 -0.23 12.41
C LEU A 32 -6.54 -1.29 11.43
N PRO A 33 -7.44 -0.90 10.51
CA PRO A 33 -7.89 -1.78 9.44
C PRO A 33 -6.76 -1.97 8.40
N GLU A 34 -6.97 -2.89 7.46
CA GLU A 34 -6.06 -3.09 6.33
C GLU A 34 -6.04 -1.86 5.42
N CYS A 35 -7.23 -1.40 5.04
CA CYS A 35 -7.45 -0.15 4.32
C CYS A 35 -8.58 0.65 4.97
N ALA A 36 -8.47 1.98 4.92
CA ALA A 36 -9.47 2.92 5.46
C ALA A 36 -9.97 3.92 4.40
N THR A 37 -9.79 3.61 3.12
CA THR A 37 -10.19 4.47 2.00
C THR A 37 -11.54 4.04 1.45
N PRO A 38 -12.59 4.88 1.50
CA PRO A 38 -13.87 4.55 0.90
C PRO A 38 -13.76 4.31 -0.62
N PRO A 39 -14.55 3.39 -1.21
CA PRO A 39 -14.54 3.11 -2.65
C PRO A 39 -14.65 4.37 -3.53
N ASP A 40 -15.61 5.25 -3.24
CA ASP A 40 -15.83 6.49 -4.02
C ASP A 40 -14.62 7.44 -3.96
N GLU A 41 -13.90 7.47 -2.84
CA GLU A 41 -12.68 8.27 -2.71
C GLU A 41 -11.53 7.71 -3.58
N VAL A 42 -11.42 6.38 -3.69
CA VAL A 42 -10.49 5.72 -4.61
C VAL A 42 -10.77 6.13 -6.05
N HIS A 43 -12.04 6.08 -6.48
CA HIS A 43 -12.42 6.54 -7.82
C HIS A 43 -12.07 8.00 -8.02
N ALA A 44 -12.48 8.89 -7.11
CA ALA A 44 -12.20 10.30 -7.22
C ALA A 44 -10.69 10.60 -7.32
N LEU A 45 -9.84 9.91 -6.55
CA LEU A 45 -8.37 10.01 -6.64
C LEU A 45 -7.84 9.52 -7.99
N ALA A 46 -8.28 8.34 -8.43
CA ALA A 46 -7.86 7.74 -9.69
C ALA A 46 -8.22 8.64 -10.88
N LYS A 47 -9.45 9.17 -10.93
CA LYS A 47 -9.90 10.09 -11.98
C LYS A 47 -9.12 11.40 -11.96
N ARG A 48 -8.91 12.01 -10.79
CA ARG A 48 -8.07 13.22 -10.65
C ARG A 48 -6.67 13.01 -11.21
N ARG A 49 -6.11 11.81 -11.04
CA ARG A 49 -4.77 11.42 -11.51
C ARG A 49 -4.75 10.87 -12.94
N GLY A 50 -5.87 11.00 -13.66
CA GLY A 50 -5.96 10.70 -15.08
C GLY A 50 -6.04 9.21 -15.41
N MET A 51 -6.59 8.39 -14.50
CA MET A 51 -7.00 7.03 -14.84
C MET A 51 -8.29 7.07 -15.66
N ASP A 52 -8.32 6.31 -16.74
CA ASP A 52 -9.45 6.23 -17.66
C ASP A 52 -10.52 5.29 -17.12
N PHE A 53 -10.11 4.11 -16.63
CA PHE A 53 -10.98 3.20 -15.90
C PHE A 53 -10.49 3.01 -14.46
N VAL A 54 -11.39 2.61 -13.57
CA VAL A 54 -11.10 2.37 -12.15
C VAL A 54 -11.59 0.99 -11.76
N THR A 55 -10.82 0.30 -10.93
CA THR A 55 -11.23 -0.97 -10.33
C THR A 55 -10.70 -1.05 -8.90
N LEU A 56 -11.31 -1.91 -8.09
CA LEU A 56 -10.84 -2.26 -6.76
C LEU A 56 -10.48 -3.74 -6.77
N THR A 57 -9.36 -4.08 -6.14
CA THR A 57 -8.88 -5.46 -5.99
C THR A 57 -8.83 -5.80 -4.52
N ASP A 58 -9.96 -5.58 -3.83
CA ASP A 58 -10.07 -5.88 -2.40
C ASP A 58 -9.78 -7.36 -2.11
N HIS A 59 -9.23 -7.64 -0.92
CA HIS A 59 -8.82 -8.99 -0.55
C HIS A 59 -10.01 -9.93 -0.36
N ASP A 60 -10.09 -10.96 -1.22
CA ASP A 60 -11.07 -12.05 -1.13
C ASP A 60 -12.54 -11.58 -1.08
N THR A 61 -12.84 -10.40 -1.64
CA THR A 61 -14.20 -9.84 -1.75
C THR A 61 -14.32 -8.92 -2.95
N ILE A 62 -15.52 -8.83 -3.51
CA ILE A 62 -15.89 -7.87 -4.56
C ILE A 62 -16.83 -6.76 -4.07
N ASP A 63 -17.14 -6.70 -2.78
CA ASP A 63 -18.15 -5.77 -2.23
C ASP A 63 -17.84 -4.30 -2.58
N GLY A 64 -16.58 -3.88 -2.38
CA GLY A 64 -16.13 -2.53 -2.72
C GLY A 64 -16.21 -2.26 -4.22
N ALA A 65 -15.84 -3.24 -5.05
CA ALA A 65 -15.90 -3.13 -6.50
C ALA A 65 -17.34 -3.08 -7.03
N LEU A 66 -18.28 -3.80 -6.41
CA LEU A 66 -19.72 -3.74 -6.70
C LEU A 66 -20.32 -2.39 -6.32
N GLU A 67 -19.98 -1.85 -5.13
CA GLU A 67 -20.39 -0.51 -4.71
C GLU A 67 -19.90 0.54 -5.72
N LEU A 68 -18.61 0.45 -6.09
CA LEU A 68 -18.00 1.37 -7.03
C LEU A 68 -18.66 1.29 -8.42
N GLN A 69 -18.92 0.08 -8.91
CA GLN A 69 -19.56 -0.11 -10.22
C GLN A 69 -21.01 0.36 -10.24
N ALA A 70 -21.76 0.18 -9.15
CA ALA A 70 -23.11 0.70 -9.05
C ALA A 70 -23.15 2.23 -9.09
N ALA A 71 -22.13 2.90 -8.53
CA ALA A 71 -22.01 4.35 -8.54
C ALA A 71 -21.47 4.91 -9.87
N HIS A 72 -20.52 4.21 -10.51
CA HIS A 72 -19.79 4.69 -11.70
C HIS A 72 -19.74 3.62 -12.83
N PRO A 73 -20.88 3.21 -13.40
CA PRO A 73 -20.95 2.06 -14.31
C PRO A 73 -20.22 2.23 -15.65
N ASP A 74 -19.96 3.46 -16.07
CA ASP A 74 -19.38 3.76 -17.38
C ASP A 74 -17.85 3.60 -17.43
N ASP A 75 -17.18 3.73 -16.28
CA ASP A 75 -15.72 3.73 -16.21
C ASP A 75 -15.12 2.81 -15.15
N THR A 76 -15.90 1.82 -14.70
CA THR A 76 -15.45 0.84 -13.71
C THR A 76 -15.68 -0.60 -14.15
N PHE A 77 -14.93 -1.51 -13.54
CA PHE A 77 -15.12 -2.95 -13.68
C PHE A 77 -14.81 -3.67 -12.37
N ILE A 78 -15.47 -4.80 -12.13
CA ILE A 78 -15.34 -5.59 -10.91
C ILE A 78 -14.04 -6.38 -10.96
N SER A 79 -13.25 -6.32 -9.88
CA SER A 79 -12.04 -7.10 -9.70
C SER A 79 -11.86 -7.53 -8.25
N GLU A 80 -10.87 -8.37 -7.99
CA GLU A 80 -10.56 -8.95 -6.68
C GLU A 80 -9.06 -9.27 -6.59
N GLU A 81 -8.44 -9.15 -5.42
CA GLU A 81 -7.17 -9.81 -5.11
C GLU A 81 -7.45 -11.12 -4.36
N LEU A 82 -7.46 -12.22 -5.12
CA LEU A 82 -7.76 -13.57 -4.65
C LEU A 82 -6.55 -14.16 -3.92
N THR A 83 -6.72 -14.56 -2.66
CA THR A 83 -5.76 -15.42 -1.96
C THR A 83 -5.99 -16.87 -2.37
N VAL A 84 -5.03 -17.51 -3.02
CA VAL A 84 -5.16 -18.92 -3.47
C VAL A 84 -3.98 -19.79 -3.04
N GLY A 85 -4.29 -20.97 -2.50
CA GLY A 85 -3.35 -21.94 -1.94
C GLY A 85 -2.80 -22.95 -2.96
N PHE A 86 -1.66 -23.55 -2.64
CA PHE A 86 -1.24 -24.81 -3.25
C PHE A 86 -1.91 -25.97 -2.52
N ARG A 87 -2.63 -26.82 -3.25
CA ARG A 87 -3.42 -27.91 -2.67
C ARG A 87 -2.59 -28.79 -1.74
N GLY A 88 -2.96 -28.82 -0.47
CA GLY A 88 -2.30 -29.64 0.56
C GLY A 88 -0.95 -29.10 1.05
N GLU A 89 -0.60 -27.86 0.70
CA GLU A 89 0.66 -27.21 1.06
C GLU A 89 0.41 -25.89 1.80
N PRO A 90 1.35 -25.43 2.65
CA PRO A 90 1.18 -24.19 3.43
C PRO A 90 1.41 -22.91 2.62
N GLN A 91 1.70 -23.03 1.32
CA GLN A 91 1.95 -21.89 0.44
C GLN A 91 0.65 -21.38 -0.17
N ALA A 92 0.53 -20.06 -0.20
CA ALA A 92 -0.48 -19.36 -0.96
C ALA A 92 0.16 -18.24 -1.78
N VAL A 93 -0.59 -17.73 -2.74
CA VAL A 93 -0.26 -16.57 -3.57
C VAL A 93 -1.46 -15.65 -3.66
N HIS A 94 -1.24 -14.44 -4.13
CA HIS A 94 -2.32 -13.53 -4.49
C HIS A 94 -2.40 -13.44 -6.01
N VAL A 95 -3.62 -13.50 -6.55
CA VAL A 95 -3.91 -13.36 -7.97
C VAL A 95 -4.91 -12.22 -8.13
N LEU A 96 -4.55 -11.21 -8.91
CA LEU A 96 -5.48 -10.16 -9.30
C LEU A 96 -6.39 -10.71 -10.40
N CYS A 97 -7.69 -10.74 -10.16
CA CYS A 97 -8.70 -11.22 -11.10
C CYS A 97 -9.53 -10.03 -11.59
N PHE A 98 -9.54 -9.76 -12.89
CA PHE A 98 -10.11 -8.53 -13.46
C PHE A 98 -11.32 -8.77 -14.34
N GLY A 99 -12.35 -7.93 -14.18
CA GLY A 99 -13.58 -7.97 -14.98
C GLY A 99 -14.42 -9.20 -14.68
N ILE A 100 -14.41 -9.67 -13.43
CA ILE A 100 -15.10 -10.88 -12.98
C ILE A 100 -16.57 -10.62 -12.67
N THR A 101 -17.40 -11.65 -12.72
CA THR A 101 -18.80 -11.59 -12.23
C THR A 101 -18.91 -12.09 -10.78
N PRO A 102 -20.04 -11.85 -10.10
CA PRO A 102 -20.30 -12.47 -8.79
C PRO A 102 -20.21 -14.00 -8.82
N GLU A 103 -20.63 -14.65 -9.92
CA GLU A 103 -20.51 -16.10 -10.06
C GLU A 103 -19.05 -16.57 -10.19
N ASP A 104 -18.20 -15.78 -10.85
CA ASP A 104 -16.76 -16.05 -10.91
C ASP A 104 -16.13 -15.94 -9.51
N HIS A 105 -16.46 -14.87 -8.77
CA HIS A 105 -16.02 -14.67 -7.38
C HIS A 105 -16.41 -15.85 -6.49
N ASP A 106 -17.70 -16.22 -6.48
CA ASP A 106 -18.21 -17.33 -5.68
C ASP A 106 -17.48 -18.65 -5.99
N TRP A 107 -17.21 -18.90 -7.27
CA TRP A 107 -16.48 -20.10 -7.68
C TRP A 107 -15.03 -20.06 -7.22
N LEU A 108 -14.33 -18.94 -7.43
CA LEU A 108 -12.92 -18.77 -7.06
C LEU A 108 -12.73 -18.90 -5.54
N GLN A 109 -13.60 -18.28 -4.75
CA GLN A 109 -13.58 -18.41 -3.29
C GLN A 109 -13.85 -19.85 -2.83
N ALA A 110 -14.76 -20.57 -3.50
CA ALA A 110 -15.03 -21.97 -3.18
C ALA A 110 -13.88 -22.94 -3.53
N HIS A 111 -12.93 -22.52 -4.37
CA HIS A 111 -11.80 -23.32 -4.85
C HIS A 111 -10.44 -22.67 -4.57
N ASN A 112 -10.39 -21.74 -3.60
CA ASN A 112 -9.19 -20.99 -3.26
C ASN A 112 -8.11 -21.84 -2.56
N ASP A 113 -8.35 -23.14 -2.35
CA ASP A 113 -7.38 -24.08 -1.82
C ASP A 113 -6.44 -24.67 -2.89
N ASP A 114 -6.66 -24.36 -4.17
CA ASP A 114 -5.93 -24.94 -5.30
C ASP A 114 -5.72 -23.99 -6.48
N VAL A 115 -4.51 -23.43 -6.53
CA VAL A 115 -4.06 -22.48 -7.56
C VAL A 115 -4.08 -23.05 -8.97
N GLU A 116 -3.93 -24.37 -9.14
CA GLU A 116 -3.97 -24.97 -10.49
C GLU A 116 -5.40 -25.03 -11.02
N SER A 117 -6.35 -25.37 -10.14
CA SER A 117 -7.79 -25.33 -10.45
C SER A 117 -8.26 -23.90 -10.73
N ALA A 118 -7.85 -22.93 -9.90
CA ALA A 118 -8.16 -21.52 -10.12
C ALA A 118 -7.58 -20.99 -11.44
N ALA A 119 -6.31 -21.29 -11.74
CA ALA A 119 -5.68 -20.88 -12.99
C ALA A 119 -6.41 -21.47 -14.22
N THR A 120 -6.80 -22.75 -14.17
CA THR A 120 -7.56 -23.41 -15.25
C THR A 120 -8.90 -22.72 -15.47
N TYR A 121 -9.63 -22.40 -14.40
CA TYR A 121 -10.91 -21.69 -14.48
C TYR A 121 -10.79 -20.31 -15.12
N LEU A 122 -9.77 -19.54 -14.70
CA LEU A 122 -9.50 -18.20 -15.21
C LEU A 122 -9.14 -18.25 -16.71
N ASP A 123 -8.35 -19.22 -17.14
CA ASP A 123 -7.97 -19.43 -18.54
C ASP A 123 -9.17 -19.83 -19.41
N GLU A 124 -9.95 -20.84 -18.99
CA GLU A 124 -11.10 -21.35 -19.75
C GLU A 124 -12.20 -20.29 -19.98
N ARG A 125 -12.30 -19.29 -19.10
CA ARG A 125 -13.24 -18.16 -19.21
C ARG A 125 -12.63 -16.90 -19.81
N GLU A 126 -11.37 -16.95 -20.22
CA GLU A 126 -10.62 -15.79 -20.73
C GLU A 126 -10.59 -14.62 -19.73
N ILE A 127 -10.64 -14.89 -18.43
CA ILE A 127 -10.57 -13.86 -17.38
C ILE A 127 -9.15 -13.31 -17.35
N THR A 128 -9.01 -11.98 -17.43
CA THR A 128 -7.68 -11.37 -17.29
C THR A 128 -7.25 -11.50 -15.84
N CYS A 129 -6.11 -12.12 -15.60
CA CYS A 129 -5.55 -12.25 -14.26
C CYS A 129 -4.06 -11.96 -14.26
N ALA A 130 -3.53 -11.50 -13.13
CA ALA A 130 -2.11 -11.29 -12.94
C ALA A 130 -1.63 -11.83 -11.58
N LEU A 131 -0.44 -12.44 -11.56
CA LEU A 131 0.19 -12.85 -10.31
C LEU A 131 0.65 -11.59 -9.55
N ALA A 132 0.04 -11.30 -8.41
CA ALA A 132 0.36 -10.13 -7.59
C ALA A 132 1.69 -10.35 -6.85
N HIS A 133 2.51 -9.31 -6.76
CA HIS A 133 3.80 -9.27 -6.07
C HIS A 133 4.53 -10.64 -5.99
N PRO A 134 4.89 -11.29 -7.13
CA PRO A 134 5.20 -12.74 -7.24
C PRO A 134 6.31 -13.30 -6.33
N PHE A 135 7.12 -12.44 -5.74
CA PHE A 135 8.24 -12.80 -4.88
C PHE A 135 7.98 -12.56 -3.39
N TYR A 136 6.81 -12.03 -3.04
CA TYR A 136 6.39 -11.84 -1.68
C TYR A 136 5.83 -13.13 -1.08
N ALA A 137 6.08 -13.36 0.21
CA ALA A 137 5.52 -14.50 0.93
C ALA A 137 4.13 -14.13 1.44
N VAL A 138 3.09 -14.68 0.81
CA VAL A 138 1.70 -14.49 1.23
C VAL A 138 1.38 -15.27 2.49
N GLU A 139 1.81 -16.52 2.55
CA GLU A 139 1.79 -17.40 3.73
C GLU A 139 3.20 -17.99 3.90
N ALA A 140 3.38 -19.31 3.83
CA ALA A 140 4.71 -19.89 3.82
C ALA A 140 5.52 -19.44 2.59
N PRO A 141 6.86 -19.26 2.71
CA PRO A 141 7.68 -18.88 1.57
C PRO A 141 7.57 -19.85 0.38
N LEU A 142 7.51 -19.29 -0.83
CA LEU A 142 7.50 -20.07 -2.07
C LEU A 142 8.87 -20.73 -2.32
N THR A 143 8.86 -22.06 -2.44
CA THR A 143 9.99 -22.84 -2.96
C THR A 143 10.22 -22.60 -4.47
N PRO A 144 11.39 -22.96 -5.01
CA PRO A 144 11.62 -22.89 -6.46
C PRO A 144 10.62 -23.69 -7.31
N ARG A 145 10.04 -24.78 -6.76
CA ARG A 145 9.01 -25.57 -7.45
C ARG A 145 7.73 -24.76 -7.65
N HIS A 146 7.27 -24.07 -6.60
CA HIS A 146 6.09 -23.20 -6.68
C HIS A 146 6.29 -22.11 -7.72
N ARG A 147 7.45 -21.43 -7.72
CA ARG A 147 7.73 -20.35 -8.67
C ARG A 147 7.70 -20.81 -10.13
N ARG A 148 8.28 -21.98 -10.42
CA ARG A 148 8.21 -22.57 -11.77
C ARG A 148 6.77 -22.88 -12.17
N ARG A 149 6.00 -23.49 -11.26
CA ARG A 149 4.59 -23.81 -11.53
C ARG A 149 3.76 -22.55 -11.78
N LEU A 150 3.92 -21.51 -10.97
CA LEU A 150 3.22 -20.23 -11.17
C LEU A 150 3.57 -19.57 -12.51
N ALA A 151 4.83 -19.69 -12.97
CA ALA A 151 5.23 -19.18 -14.28
C ALA A 151 4.60 -19.96 -15.44
N GLU A 152 4.26 -21.22 -15.26
CA GLU A 152 3.51 -22.01 -16.25
C GLU A 152 2.02 -21.64 -16.26
N LEU A 153 1.46 -21.30 -15.10
CA LEU A 153 0.04 -21.02 -14.92
C LEU A 153 -0.35 -19.59 -15.31
N PHE A 154 0.50 -18.60 -14.99
CA PHE A 154 0.16 -17.18 -15.12
C PHE A 154 1.13 -16.46 -16.06
N PRO A 155 0.67 -16.02 -17.25
CA PRO A 155 1.51 -15.28 -18.21
C PRO A 155 1.67 -13.79 -17.87
N ILE A 156 0.81 -13.24 -17.01
CA ILE A 156 0.79 -11.83 -16.62
C ILE A 156 1.23 -11.68 -15.17
N TRP A 157 2.25 -10.88 -14.91
CA TRP A 157 2.82 -10.67 -13.59
C TRP A 157 2.77 -9.19 -13.21
N GLU A 158 2.50 -8.92 -11.94
CA GLU A 158 2.74 -7.59 -11.38
C GLU A 158 4.25 -7.36 -11.26
N VAL A 159 4.79 -6.56 -12.18
CA VAL A 159 6.23 -6.21 -12.24
C VAL A 159 6.52 -4.87 -11.58
N ARG A 160 5.48 -4.10 -11.29
CA ARG A 160 5.57 -2.80 -10.62
C ARG A 160 4.42 -2.65 -9.64
N ASN A 161 4.68 -3.07 -8.41
CA ASN A 161 3.82 -2.80 -7.28
C ASN A 161 4.22 -1.47 -6.62
N GLY A 162 3.28 -0.53 -6.51
CA GLY A 162 3.51 0.82 -5.97
C GLY A 162 3.79 0.87 -4.47
N SER A 163 3.42 -0.16 -3.70
CA SER A 163 3.69 -0.28 -2.27
C SER A 163 5.11 -0.84 -2.01
N ARG A 164 5.76 -1.42 -3.03
CA ARG A 164 7.05 -2.11 -2.91
C ARG A 164 8.20 -1.30 -3.47
N ALA A 165 9.31 -1.29 -2.72
CA ALA A 165 10.55 -0.69 -3.19
C ALA A 165 11.06 -1.35 -4.47
N ARG A 166 11.86 -0.61 -5.25
CA ARG A 166 12.36 -1.06 -6.55
C ARG A 166 13.06 -2.41 -6.49
N GLU A 167 13.81 -2.65 -5.41
CA GLU A 167 14.56 -3.88 -5.17
C GLU A 167 13.63 -5.09 -5.00
N LEU A 168 12.40 -4.87 -4.50
CA LEU A 168 11.40 -5.92 -4.31
C LEU A 168 10.59 -6.19 -5.58
N ASN A 169 10.45 -5.21 -6.46
CA ASN A 169 9.85 -5.38 -7.80
C ASN A 169 10.82 -6.01 -8.81
N LEU A 170 12.13 -5.81 -8.61
CA LEU A 170 13.17 -6.19 -9.57
C LEU A 170 13.15 -7.67 -9.98
N PRO A 171 12.93 -8.66 -9.08
CA PRO A 171 12.88 -10.07 -9.48
C PRO A 171 11.77 -10.38 -10.49
N ALA A 172 10.57 -9.80 -10.32
CA ALA A 172 9.46 -9.98 -11.25
C ALA A 172 9.75 -9.30 -12.60
N ALA A 173 10.26 -8.07 -12.56
CA ALA A 173 10.61 -7.33 -13.77
C ALA A 173 11.70 -8.04 -14.59
N ILE A 174 12.79 -8.52 -13.94
CA ILE A 174 13.86 -9.27 -14.60
C ILE A 174 13.32 -10.59 -15.16
N TYR A 175 12.45 -11.29 -14.43
CA TYR A 175 11.89 -12.55 -14.91
C TYR A 175 11.15 -12.36 -16.24
N ILE A 176 10.21 -11.41 -16.29
CA ILE A 176 9.44 -11.11 -17.50
C ILE A 176 10.34 -10.64 -18.65
N ASP A 177 11.33 -9.79 -18.37
CA ASP A 177 12.27 -9.30 -19.40
C ASP A 177 13.14 -10.42 -20.00
N THR A 178 13.49 -11.43 -19.20
CA THR A 178 14.42 -12.49 -19.62
C THR A 178 13.74 -13.78 -20.11
N HIS A 179 12.52 -14.07 -19.66
CA HIS A 179 11.80 -15.32 -19.97
C HIS A 179 10.54 -15.08 -20.83
N GLY A 180 10.18 -13.82 -21.08
CA GLY A 180 8.92 -13.45 -21.72
C GLY A 180 7.75 -13.42 -20.74
N GLY A 181 6.59 -12.97 -21.23
CA GLY A 181 5.39 -12.73 -20.43
C GLY A 181 4.95 -11.26 -20.47
N ILE A 182 3.97 -10.91 -19.66
CA ILE A 182 3.33 -9.59 -19.66
C ILE A 182 3.51 -8.95 -18.29
N GLY A 183 3.96 -7.70 -18.26
CA GLY A 183 4.19 -6.96 -17.03
C GLY A 183 3.15 -5.87 -16.79
N VAL A 184 2.39 -5.99 -15.71
CA VAL A 184 1.42 -4.97 -15.24
C VAL A 184 1.90 -4.30 -13.96
N GLY A 185 1.22 -3.23 -13.57
CA GLY A 185 1.47 -2.50 -12.34
C GLY A 185 0.22 -1.82 -11.78
N GLY A 186 0.21 -1.67 -10.48
CA GLY A 186 -0.81 -0.99 -9.69
C GLY A 186 -0.20 -0.50 -8.38
N THR A 187 -0.94 0.31 -7.64
CA THR A 187 -0.40 1.00 -6.46
C THR A 187 -0.24 0.10 -5.25
N ASP A 188 -1.08 -0.93 -5.14
CA ASP A 188 -1.30 -1.73 -3.94
C ASP A 188 -1.54 -0.80 -2.73
N ASP A 189 -2.25 0.31 -2.97
CA ASP A 189 -2.52 1.34 -1.97
C ASP A 189 -3.63 0.91 -1.02
N HIS A 190 -3.38 1.17 0.26
CA HIS A 190 -4.22 0.82 1.40
C HIS A 190 -4.55 2.04 2.28
N ALA A 191 -4.16 3.25 1.86
CA ALA A 191 -4.17 4.44 2.71
C ALA A 191 -4.82 5.66 2.07
N GLY A 192 -5.20 5.55 0.79
CA GLY A 192 -5.81 6.60 0.00
C GLY A 192 -4.80 7.69 -0.34
N VAL A 193 -3.50 7.39 -0.38
CA VAL A 193 -2.44 8.39 -0.66
C VAL A 193 -1.98 8.27 -2.09
N ASP A 194 -1.78 7.05 -2.57
CA ASP A 194 -1.02 6.77 -3.78
C ASP A 194 -1.84 6.30 -4.97
N ILE A 195 -3.15 6.07 -4.81
CA ILE A 195 -4.09 5.66 -5.87
C ILE A 195 -3.80 6.33 -7.22
N GLY A 196 -3.61 5.56 -8.29
CA GLY A 196 -3.31 6.07 -9.63
C GLY A 196 -1.88 6.59 -9.86
N ARG A 197 -0.99 6.59 -8.85
CA ARG A 197 0.43 6.97 -9.03
C ARG A 197 1.28 5.86 -9.63
N THR A 198 0.83 4.61 -9.53
CA THR A 198 1.40 3.44 -10.19
C THR A 198 0.27 2.79 -10.98
N PHE A 199 0.47 2.54 -12.27
CA PHE A 199 -0.63 2.14 -13.15
C PHE A 199 -0.12 1.32 -14.33
N SER A 200 -1.07 0.74 -15.05
CA SER A 200 -0.86 0.03 -16.30
C SER A 200 -1.42 0.85 -17.45
N GLU A 201 -0.66 0.94 -18.54
CA GLU A 201 -0.99 1.76 -19.70
C GLU A 201 -1.05 0.89 -20.97
N THR A 202 -2.16 0.98 -21.71
CA THR A 202 -2.38 0.32 -23.00
C THR A 202 -2.53 1.37 -24.12
N PRO A 203 -2.56 0.96 -25.40
CA PRO A 203 -3.21 1.77 -26.43
C PRO A 203 -4.65 2.14 -26.03
N SER A 204 -5.21 3.16 -26.65
CA SER A 204 -6.58 3.61 -26.40
C SER A 204 -7.57 2.44 -26.44
N ALA A 205 -8.36 2.30 -25.38
CA ALA A 205 -9.50 1.42 -25.26
C ALA A 205 -10.74 2.24 -24.90
N HIS A 206 -11.88 1.90 -25.49
CA HIS A 206 -13.16 2.57 -25.28
C HIS A 206 -14.00 1.92 -24.19
N THR A 207 -13.69 0.68 -23.81
CA THR A 207 -14.41 -0.06 -22.77
C THR A 207 -13.44 -0.82 -21.86
N PRO A 208 -13.83 -1.14 -20.61
CA PRO A 208 -13.05 -2.03 -19.75
C PRO A 208 -12.73 -3.38 -20.41
N ALA A 209 -13.68 -3.97 -21.14
CA ALA A 209 -13.48 -5.25 -21.82
C ALA A 209 -12.39 -5.16 -22.91
N GLU A 210 -12.36 -4.08 -23.68
CA GLU A 210 -11.31 -3.81 -24.67
C GLU A 210 -9.95 -3.59 -23.98
N TYR A 211 -9.91 -2.82 -22.90
CA TYR A 211 -8.70 -2.61 -22.11
C TYR A 211 -8.12 -3.94 -21.60
N LEU A 212 -8.95 -4.79 -21.00
CA LEU A 212 -8.55 -6.11 -20.51
C LEU A 212 -8.09 -7.04 -21.64
N ALA A 213 -8.71 -6.97 -22.82
CA ALA A 213 -8.25 -7.71 -24.00
C ALA A 213 -6.85 -7.24 -24.47
N LEU A 214 -6.56 -5.94 -24.44
CA LEU A 214 -5.23 -5.40 -24.74
C LEU A 214 -4.19 -5.87 -23.71
N VAL A 215 -4.56 -5.91 -22.43
CA VAL A 215 -3.70 -6.45 -21.36
C VAL A 215 -3.37 -7.92 -21.64
N ARG A 216 -4.36 -8.78 -21.91
CA ARG A 216 -4.13 -10.19 -22.27
C ARG A 216 -3.30 -10.37 -23.54
N ALA A 217 -3.45 -9.47 -24.51
CA ALA A 217 -2.67 -9.46 -25.74
C ALA A 217 -1.22 -8.96 -25.54
N GLY A 218 -0.83 -8.58 -24.32
CA GLY A 218 0.50 -8.06 -24.01
C GLY A 218 0.74 -6.63 -24.48
N GLN A 219 -0.31 -5.90 -24.86
CA GLN A 219 -0.25 -4.50 -25.27
C GLN A 219 -0.38 -3.57 -24.06
N VAL A 220 0.40 -3.82 -23.02
CA VAL A 220 0.37 -3.10 -21.75
C VAL A 220 1.78 -2.82 -21.24
N GLN A 221 1.96 -1.70 -20.56
CA GLN A 221 3.21 -1.36 -19.87
C GLN A 221 2.91 -0.84 -18.46
N ALA A 222 3.63 -1.39 -17.48
CA ALA A 222 3.61 -0.89 -16.12
C ALA A 222 4.37 0.46 -16.00
N ARG A 223 3.71 1.48 -15.47
CA ARG A 223 4.18 2.87 -15.37
C ARG A 223 3.99 3.42 -13.96
N GLY A 224 4.46 4.66 -13.75
CA GLY A 224 4.27 5.39 -12.50
C GLY A 224 5.33 5.11 -11.44
N GLU A 225 5.06 5.58 -10.22
CA GLU A 225 5.97 5.54 -9.08
C GLU A 225 6.16 4.10 -8.54
N GLN A 226 7.12 3.92 -7.64
CA GLN A 226 7.31 2.68 -6.89
C GLN A 226 7.42 2.99 -5.40
N GLY A 227 7.31 1.95 -4.58
CA GLY A 227 7.37 2.06 -3.14
C GLY A 227 8.72 2.57 -2.63
N SER A 228 8.71 3.02 -1.38
CA SER A 228 9.90 3.38 -0.63
C SER A 228 9.59 3.29 0.86
N ALA A 229 10.61 3.27 1.71
CA ALA A 229 10.42 3.33 3.15
C ALA A 229 9.63 4.59 3.58
N ALA A 230 9.86 5.73 2.91
CA ALA A 230 9.12 6.96 3.15
C ALA A 230 7.63 6.83 2.77
N LYS A 231 7.34 6.15 1.66
CA LYS A 231 5.97 5.85 1.23
C LYS A 231 5.23 4.96 2.23
N TRP A 232 5.86 3.88 2.68
CA TRP A 232 5.33 3.03 3.74
C TRP A 232 5.03 3.80 5.04
N ALA A 233 5.95 4.67 5.47
CA ALA A 233 5.74 5.48 6.66
C ALA A 233 4.55 6.43 6.52
N HIS A 234 4.44 7.15 5.39
CA HIS A 234 3.34 8.09 5.16
C HIS A 234 1.99 7.37 4.97
N ALA A 235 1.96 6.19 4.34
CA ALA A 235 0.77 5.36 4.25
C ALA A 235 0.28 4.91 5.63
N ALA A 236 1.18 4.44 6.50
CA ALA A 236 0.84 4.08 7.87
C ALA A 236 0.26 5.27 8.67
N MET A 237 0.78 6.48 8.46
CA MET A 237 0.24 7.69 9.07
C MET A 237 -1.15 8.04 8.56
N ALA A 238 -1.36 8.01 7.24
CA ALA A 238 -2.66 8.31 6.63
C ALA A 238 -3.72 7.30 7.12
N LEU A 239 -3.36 6.01 7.15
CA LEU A 239 -4.19 4.96 7.71
C LEU A 239 -4.53 5.22 9.18
N ALA A 240 -3.55 5.60 10.01
CA ALA A 240 -3.78 5.95 11.40
C ALA A 240 -4.71 7.16 11.57
N VAL A 241 -4.55 8.22 10.75
CA VAL A 241 -5.45 9.38 10.76
C VAL A 241 -6.87 9.00 10.37
N ARG A 242 -7.04 8.18 9.33
CA ARG A 242 -8.36 7.74 8.88
C ARG A 242 -9.06 6.87 9.93
N ALA A 243 -8.35 5.89 10.47
CA ALA A 243 -8.93 4.91 11.38
C ALA A 243 -9.15 5.44 12.79
N LEU A 244 -8.21 6.25 13.30
CA LEU A 244 -8.19 6.66 14.71
C LEU A 244 -8.49 8.14 14.89
N GLY A 245 -8.47 8.95 13.83
CA GLY A 245 -8.38 10.40 13.93
C GLY A 245 -7.00 10.85 14.44
N ARG A 246 -6.70 12.15 14.30
CA ARG A 246 -5.46 12.75 14.81
C ARG A 246 -5.40 12.76 16.35
N GLY A 247 -6.57 12.86 16.99
CA GLY A 247 -6.72 13.03 18.44
C GLY A 247 -6.34 14.46 18.86
N ASP A 248 -7.33 15.35 18.94
CA ASP A 248 -7.15 16.79 19.20
C ASP A 248 -7.06 17.16 20.69
N ASP A 249 -7.04 16.16 21.59
CA ASP A 249 -6.85 16.33 23.03
C ASP A 249 -5.40 16.76 23.38
N GLU A 250 -5.20 17.29 24.59
CA GLU A 250 -3.89 17.74 25.09
C GLU A 250 -2.77 16.75 24.77
N ALA A 251 -1.69 17.27 24.18
CA ALA A 251 -0.57 16.50 23.67
C ALA A 251 0.15 15.74 24.81
N THR A 252 -0.27 14.50 25.03
CA THR A 252 0.48 13.54 25.85
C THR A 252 1.68 13.06 25.06
N ALA A 253 2.87 13.19 25.64
CA ALA A 253 4.09 12.62 25.06
C ALA A 253 3.93 11.11 24.87
N PRO A 254 4.46 10.53 23.77
CA PRO A 254 4.38 9.08 23.56
C PRO A 254 5.16 8.35 24.65
N ASP A 255 4.60 7.27 25.20
CA ASP A 255 5.33 6.38 26.11
C ASP A 255 6.51 5.75 25.36
N PRO A 256 7.78 5.99 25.75
CA PRO A 256 8.94 5.40 25.09
C PRO A 256 8.89 3.86 25.07
N GLY A 257 8.30 3.25 26.11
CA GLY A 257 8.09 1.80 26.17
C GLY A 257 7.14 1.31 25.09
N ALA A 258 6.00 1.99 24.91
CA ALA A 258 5.05 1.70 23.84
C ALA A 258 5.67 1.90 22.45
N VAL A 259 6.45 2.97 22.24
CA VAL A 259 7.15 3.22 20.97
C VAL A 259 8.14 2.09 20.67
N LEU A 260 8.95 1.67 21.65
CA LEU A 260 9.88 0.57 21.47
C LEU A 260 9.15 -0.73 21.11
N ARG A 261 8.06 -1.06 21.82
CA ARG A 261 7.23 -2.24 21.51
C ARG A 261 6.64 -2.18 20.10
N MET A 262 6.18 -1.02 19.64
CA MET A 262 5.73 -0.85 18.25
C MET A 262 6.85 -1.14 17.25
N VAL A 263 8.05 -0.58 17.47
CA VAL A 263 9.21 -0.80 16.60
C VAL A 263 9.61 -2.28 16.59
N GLU A 264 9.68 -2.92 17.76
CA GLU A 264 9.99 -4.34 17.88
C GLU A 264 8.98 -5.22 17.15
N ARG A 265 7.69 -4.91 17.22
CA ARG A 265 6.64 -5.61 16.45
C ARG A 265 6.76 -5.38 14.96
N VAL A 266 6.99 -4.15 14.51
CA VAL A 266 7.22 -3.90 13.07
C VAL A 266 8.42 -4.69 12.55
N MET A 267 9.48 -4.84 13.35
CA MET A 267 10.69 -5.56 12.95
C MET A 267 10.55 -7.10 13.05
N SER A 268 9.87 -7.60 14.07
CA SER A 268 9.75 -9.05 14.33
C SER A 268 8.51 -9.69 13.70
N GLU A 269 7.41 -8.93 13.61
CA GLU A 269 6.10 -9.36 13.11
C GLU A 269 5.75 -8.70 11.75
N GLY A 270 6.61 -7.85 11.19
CA GLY A 270 6.35 -7.18 9.90
C GLY A 270 6.12 -8.13 8.72
N ASN A 271 6.61 -9.38 8.83
CA ASN A 271 6.34 -10.46 7.88
C ASN A 271 5.27 -11.44 8.37
N ALA A 272 4.83 -11.34 9.62
CA ALA A 272 3.87 -12.25 10.21
C ALA A 272 2.44 -11.74 9.95
N ARG A 273 1.70 -12.51 9.13
CA ARG A 273 0.28 -12.27 8.84
C ARG A 273 -0.68 -12.81 9.91
N ARG A 274 -0.15 -13.09 11.11
CA ARG A 274 -0.87 -13.58 12.29
C ARG A 274 -0.23 -12.95 13.52
N GLY A 275 -1.05 -12.38 14.41
CA GLY A 275 -0.61 -11.80 15.68
C GLY A 275 -1.71 -11.92 16.73
N ALA A 276 -1.32 -12.22 17.97
CA ALA A 276 -2.26 -12.23 19.09
C ALA A 276 -2.68 -10.79 19.41
N ILE A 277 -3.97 -10.58 19.68
CA ILE A 277 -4.48 -9.32 20.23
C ILE A 277 -3.87 -9.16 21.62
N GLY A 278 -2.86 -8.30 21.74
CA GLY A 278 -2.17 -8.01 22.98
C GLY A 278 -2.67 -6.69 23.57
N ALA A 279 -3.15 -6.73 24.81
CA ALA A 279 -3.67 -5.59 25.58
C ALA A 279 -2.59 -4.56 26.02
N ASP A 280 -1.40 -4.60 25.43
CA ASP A 280 -0.21 -3.82 25.80
C ASP A 280 0.11 -2.63 24.87
N LEU A 281 -0.57 -2.55 23.73
CA LEU A 281 -0.63 -1.40 22.84
C LEU A 281 -2.09 -1.09 22.52
N GLY A 282 -2.41 0.18 22.31
CA GLY A 282 -3.75 0.59 21.89
C GLY A 282 -3.79 1.83 20.99
N PRO A 283 -4.99 2.23 20.55
CA PRO A 283 -5.18 3.39 19.68
C PRO A 283 -4.60 4.70 20.23
N ALA A 284 -4.55 4.87 21.56
CA ALA A 284 -3.99 6.05 22.19
C ALA A 284 -2.47 6.16 21.96
N ASP A 285 -1.75 5.04 21.99
CA ASP A 285 -0.32 5.01 21.73
C ASP A 285 -0.02 5.39 20.28
N ALA A 286 -0.80 4.87 19.33
CA ALA A 286 -0.68 5.20 17.91
C ALA A 286 -0.92 6.69 17.66
N ARG A 287 -1.95 7.29 18.28
CA ARG A 287 -2.21 8.73 18.20
C ARG A 287 -1.09 9.56 18.81
N ALA A 288 -0.55 9.14 19.96
CA ALA A 288 0.56 9.85 20.61
C ALA A 288 1.82 9.86 19.74
N LEU A 289 2.19 8.70 19.16
CA LEU A 289 3.31 8.61 18.23
C LEU A 289 3.08 9.44 16.96
N LEU A 290 1.88 9.36 16.36
CA LEU A 290 1.51 10.13 15.18
C LEU A 290 1.64 11.64 15.44
N ARG A 291 1.11 12.15 16.55
CA ARG A 291 1.23 13.58 16.92
C ARG A 291 2.67 14.00 17.12
N ALA A 292 3.45 13.21 17.86
CA ALA A 292 4.86 13.49 18.11
C ALA A 292 5.64 13.58 16.79
N TRP A 293 5.39 12.65 15.86
CA TRP A 293 5.98 12.67 14.53
C TRP A 293 5.54 13.89 13.72
N LEU A 294 4.24 14.21 13.68
CA LEU A 294 3.73 15.37 12.94
C LEU A 294 4.35 16.67 13.47
N ALA A 295 4.49 16.81 14.79
CA ALA A 295 5.20 17.93 15.41
C ALA A 295 6.69 17.94 15.03
N SER A 296 7.35 16.77 15.01
CA SER A 296 8.77 16.65 14.66
C SER A 296 9.09 16.93 13.19
N VAL A 297 8.10 16.93 12.29
CA VAL A 297 8.28 17.29 10.87
C VAL A 297 7.66 18.65 10.50
N GLY A 298 7.11 19.36 11.49
CA GLY A 298 6.49 20.67 11.29
C GLY A 298 5.13 20.60 10.56
N LEU A 299 4.40 19.50 10.73
CA LEU A 299 3.03 19.28 10.26
C LEU A 299 2.02 19.23 11.41
N GLY A 300 2.45 19.40 12.66
CA GLY A 300 1.58 19.38 13.84
C GLY A 300 0.49 20.46 13.88
N HIS A 301 0.48 21.41 12.94
CA HIS A 301 -0.57 22.42 12.80
C HIS A 301 -1.75 21.97 11.93
N LEU A 302 -1.60 20.91 11.11
CA LEU A 302 -2.64 20.44 10.20
C LEU A 302 -3.65 19.54 10.90
N SER A 303 -4.95 19.81 10.75
CA SER A 303 -6.00 18.86 11.13
C SER A 303 -5.85 17.51 10.40
N GLY A 304 -6.59 16.49 10.84
CA GLY A 304 -6.58 15.19 10.17
C GLY A 304 -6.97 15.29 8.68
N ALA A 305 -7.99 16.07 8.36
CA ALA A 305 -8.43 16.31 6.99
C ALA A 305 -7.36 17.05 6.17
N GLU A 306 -6.80 18.15 6.69
CA GLU A 306 -5.75 18.91 6.00
C GLU A 306 -4.47 18.07 5.77
N LEU A 307 -4.15 17.14 6.69
CA LEU A 307 -3.05 16.21 6.47
C LEU A 307 -3.36 15.24 5.33
N LEU A 308 -4.56 14.67 5.28
CA LEU A 308 -4.96 13.78 4.18
C LEU A 308 -4.95 14.53 2.85
N ASP A 309 -5.52 15.73 2.80
CA ASP A 309 -5.47 16.60 1.61
C ASP A 309 -4.02 16.88 1.17
N HIS A 310 -3.13 17.18 2.13
CA HIS A 310 -1.71 17.41 1.85
C HIS A 310 -1.02 16.17 1.26
N LEU A 311 -1.31 14.97 1.79
CA LEU A 311 -0.75 13.70 1.30
C LEU A 311 -1.35 13.29 -0.05
N GLN A 312 -2.58 13.69 -0.33
CA GLN A 312 -3.31 13.36 -1.56
C GLN A 312 -3.07 14.31 -2.72
N ALA A 313 -2.54 15.50 -2.46
CA ALA A 313 -2.26 16.50 -3.48
C ALA A 313 -1.43 15.91 -4.64
N ASP A 314 -1.72 16.32 -5.87
CA ASP A 314 -1.07 15.77 -7.06
C ASP A 314 0.42 16.11 -7.13
N ASP A 315 0.83 17.23 -6.52
CA ASP A 315 2.22 17.65 -6.38
C ASP A 315 2.92 17.10 -5.13
N PHE A 316 2.22 16.32 -4.29
CA PHE A 316 2.82 15.70 -3.12
C PHE A 316 3.91 14.70 -3.51
N SER A 317 5.02 14.72 -2.77
CA SER A 317 6.15 13.81 -2.94
C SER A 317 6.61 13.25 -1.59
N HIS A 318 6.58 11.93 -1.44
CA HIS A 318 7.11 11.26 -0.25
C HIS A 318 8.60 11.58 -0.03
N ALA A 319 9.38 11.68 -1.11
CA ALA A 319 10.79 12.03 -1.02
C ALA A 319 11.00 13.46 -0.50
N ASP A 320 10.14 14.40 -0.89
CA ASP A 320 10.22 15.79 -0.43
C ASP A 320 9.83 15.95 1.02
N LEU A 321 8.76 15.29 1.44
CA LEU A 321 8.36 15.25 2.85
C LEU A 321 9.47 14.59 3.70
N PHE A 322 10.06 13.49 3.24
CA PHE A 322 11.20 12.87 3.91
C PHE A 322 12.42 13.82 4.02
N ARG A 323 12.79 14.50 2.93
CA ARG A 323 13.88 15.48 2.93
C ARG A 323 13.59 16.66 3.86
N ARG A 324 12.35 17.14 3.90
CA ARG A 324 11.89 18.20 4.82
C ARG A 324 12.00 17.72 6.27
N ALA A 325 11.51 16.53 6.57
CA ALA A 325 11.57 15.91 7.89
C ALA A 325 13.02 15.83 8.39
N ARG A 326 13.94 15.30 7.58
CA ARG A 326 15.37 15.23 7.92
C ARG A 326 15.97 16.59 8.26
N ARG A 327 15.77 17.59 7.40
CA ARG A 327 16.27 18.95 7.64
C ARG A 327 15.71 19.57 8.93
N PHE A 328 14.46 19.26 9.27
CA PHE A 328 13.86 19.74 10.50
C PHE A 328 14.49 19.09 11.73
N HIS A 329 14.71 17.77 11.70
CA HIS A 329 15.42 17.05 12.76
C HIS A 329 16.86 17.53 12.92
N GLU A 330 17.60 17.71 11.83
CA GLU A 330 18.97 18.25 11.84
C GLU A 330 19.03 19.64 12.49
N ARG A 331 18.08 20.54 12.18
CA ARG A 331 18.00 21.86 12.82
C ARG A 331 17.65 21.77 14.30
N LYS A 332 16.70 20.90 14.68
CA LYS A 332 16.34 20.66 16.09
C LYS A 332 17.54 20.16 16.87
N LEU A 333 18.25 19.16 16.35
CA LEU A 333 19.47 18.61 16.94
C LEU A 333 20.55 19.68 17.08
N SER A 334 20.79 20.46 16.02
CA SER A 334 21.77 21.55 16.05
C SER A 334 21.42 22.61 17.10
N ALA A 335 20.15 22.98 17.24
CA ALA A 335 19.71 23.94 18.25
C ALA A 335 19.86 23.39 19.67
N ALA A 336 19.51 22.12 19.89
CA ALA A 336 19.66 21.47 21.18
C ALA A 336 21.14 21.33 21.58
N VAL A 337 22.01 20.91 20.66
CA VAL A 337 23.46 20.89 20.88
C VAL A 337 24.00 22.30 21.16
N GLY A 338 23.53 23.31 20.43
CA GLY A 338 23.89 24.72 20.69
C GLY A 338 23.56 25.14 22.13
N ARG A 339 22.35 24.83 22.62
CA ARG A 339 21.96 25.11 24.01
C ARG A 339 22.86 24.39 25.03
N VAL A 340 23.20 23.12 24.78
CA VAL A 340 24.11 22.37 25.66
C VAL A 340 25.50 23.01 25.70
N LEU A 341 26.02 23.46 24.55
CA LEU A 341 27.32 24.12 24.48
C LEU A 341 27.31 25.49 25.16
N GLU A 342 26.24 26.27 24.99
CA GLU A 342 26.05 27.55 25.69
C GLU A 342 25.99 27.37 27.21
N GLU A 343 25.27 26.34 27.68
CA GLU A 343 25.15 26.04 29.11
C GLU A 343 26.47 25.52 29.70
N ALA A 344 27.18 24.66 28.98
CA ALA A 344 28.50 24.16 29.38
C ALA A 344 29.57 25.27 29.42
N ALA A 345 29.38 26.37 28.69
CA ALA A 345 30.26 27.52 28.71
C ALA A 345 30.01 28.48 29.90
N ARG A 346 28.97 28.26 30.72
CA ARG A 346 28.70 29.06 31.93
C ARG A 346 29.49 28.48 33.10
N GLU A 347 30.37 29.30 33.69
CA GLU A 347 31.40 28.85 34.64
C GLU A 347 30.88 28.39 36.02
N GLU A 348 29.61 28.59 36.39
CA GLU A 348 29.03 28.08 37.65
C GLU A 348 27.55 27.67 37.50
N GLY A 349 27.21 26.46 37.95
CA GLY A 349 25.82 26.00 38.11
C GLY A 349 25.15 25.36 36.89
N ALA A 350 25.89 25.09 35.81
CA ALA A 350 25.36 24.51 34.57
C ALA A 350 24.71 23.14 34.79
N ASP A 351 23.39 23.05 34.60
CA ASP A 351 22.66 21.77 34.54
C ASP A 351 22.74 21.20 33.12
N ILE A 352 23.93 20.71 32.79
CA ILE A 352 24.23 20.05 31.50
C ILE A 352 23.30 18.84 31.31
N GLY A 353 22.87 18.20 32.39
CA GLY A 353 21.93 17.07 32.36
C GLY A 353 20.56 17.49 31.82
N ALA A 354 19.96 18.53 32.38
CA ALA A 354 18.68 19.08 31.90
C ALA A 354 18.78 19.62 30.46
N ALA A 355 19.87 20.30 30.11
CA ALA A 355 20.10 20.79 28.76
C ALA A 355 20.23 19.64 27.73
N ALA A 356 20.89 18.54 28.12
CA ALA A 356 21.03 17.34 27.30
C ALA A 356 19.73 16.54 27.19
N PHE A 357 18.87 16.55 28.21
CA PHE A 357 17.53 15.94 28.14
C PHE A 357 16.63 16.65 27.12
N GLY A 358 16.74 17.98 26.98
CA GLY A 358 16.06 18.75 25.95
C GLY A 358 16.51 18.48 24.49
N LEU A 359 17.41 17.51 24.25
CA LEU A 359 17.62 16.91 22.91
C LEU A 359 16.49 15.95 22.52
N PHE A 360 15.76 15.40 23.50
CA PHE A 360 14.78 14.32 23.31
C PHE A 360 13.33 14.79 23.38
N ASP A 361 13.09 16.07 23.64
CA ASP A 361 11.81 16.79 23.49
C ASP A 361 11.66 17.38 22.06
#